data_AF-A0A965MLQ2-F1
#
_entry.id   AF-A0A965MLQ2-F1
#
_cell.length_a   1.000
_cell.length_b   1.000
_cell.length_c   1.000
_cell.angle_alpha   90.00
_cell.angle_beta   90.00
_cell.angle_gamma   90.00
#
_symmetry.space_group_name_H-M   'P 1'
#
loop_
_entity.id
_entity.type
_entity.pdbx_description
1 polymer ?
#
loop_
_entity_poly.entity_id
_entity_poly.type
_entity_poly.pdbx_seq_one_letter_code
_entity_poly.pdbx_strand_id
1 'polypeptide(L)'
;WANSNKERVIGFIKSFLIALAWLYDEANREHAYKIFRDRQPHADPQAAATAFQVLFNQERGFPLDGKIDLEAFNLVVELRSRFGIPKKKLGMANEYVDSSFLEEALLSPSILGGHKNF
;
A
#
# COMPACT_ATOMS: atom_id res chain seq x y z
N TRP A 1 10.41 12.47 11.02
CA TRP A 1 9.02 12.40 11.53
C TRP A 1 8.65 10.99 11.96
N ALA A 2 8.79 9.97 11.10
CA ALA A 2 8.43 8.57 11.41
C ALA A 2 9.05 8.06 12.72
N ASN A 3 10.35 8.26 12.95
CA ASN A 3 11.03 7.85 14.19
C ASN A 3 10.40 8.43 15.46
N SER A 4 9.94 9.69 15.41
CA SER A 4 9.28 10.36 16.54
C SER A 4 7.78 10.03 16.65
N ASN A 5 7.21 9.31 15.68
CA ASN A 5 5.80 8.97 15.59
C ASN A 5 5.61 7.47 15.34
N LYS A 6 6.52 6.65 15.86
CA LYS A 6 6.66 5.23 15.54
C LYS A 6 5.35 4.45 15.69
N GLU A 7 4.66 4.62 16.82
CA GLU A 7 3.37 3.95 17.06
C GLU A 7 2.30 4.31 16.02
N ARG A 8 2.25 5.58 15.58
CA ARG A 8 1.30 6.02 14.54
C ARG A 8 1.63 5.40 13.19
N VAL A 9 2.91 5.30 12.84
CA VAL A 9 3.36 4.65 11.61
C VAL A 9 3.02 3.17 11.63
N ILE A 10 3.31 2.47 12.72
CA ILE A 10 2.98 1.05 12.90
C ILE A 10 1.47 0.83 12.84
N GLY A 11 0.68 1.65 13.52
CA GLY A 11 -0.79 1.56 13.48
C GLY A 11 -1.36 1.80 12.08
N PHE A 12 -0.79 2.74 11.33
CA PHE A 12 -1.13 2.96 9.93
C PHE A 12 -0.81 1.73 9.07
N ILE A 13 0.40 1.17 9.18
CA ILE A 13 0.81 -0.02 8.42
C ILE A 13 -0.14 -1.19 8.71
N LYS A 14 -0.43 -1.46 9.99
CA LYS A 14 -1.39 -2.52 10.38
C LYS A 14 -2.76 -2.33 9.75
N SER A 15 -3.29 -1.12 9.82
CA SER A 15 -4.62 -0.79 9.26
C SER A 15 -4.63 -0.91 7.74
N PHE A 16 -3.54 -0.51 7.08
CA PHE A 16 -3.37 -0.66 5.64
C PHE A 16 -3.34 -2.13 5.22
N LEU A 17 -2.60 -2.99 5.92
CA LEU A 17 -2.56 -4.43 5.63
C LEU A 17 -3.93 -5.10 5.82
N ILE A 18 -4.70 -4.68 6.82
CA ILE A 18 -6.06 -5.16 7.03
C ILE A 18 -7.00 -4.69 5.91
N ALA A 19 -6.86 -3.44 5.48
CA ALA A 19 -7.61 -2.93 4.33
C ALA A 19 -7.26 -3.69 3.04
N LEU A 20 -5.98 -4.01 2.82
CA LEU A 20 -5.56 -4.87 1.69
C LEU A 20 -6.23 -6.23 1.78
N ALA A 21 -6.14 -6.93 2.91
CA ALA A 21 -6.77 -8.23 3.09
C ALA A 21 -8.29 -8.17 2.83
N TRP A 22 -8.97 -7.12 3.30
CA TRP A 22 -10.39 -6.88 3.04
C TRP A 22 -10.69 -6.66 1.55
N LEU A 23 -9.83 -5.93 0.83
CA LEU A 23 -9.95 -5.67 -0.62
C LEU A 23 -9.66 -6.92 -1.47
N TYR A 24 -8.88 -7.87 -0.96
CA TYR A 24 -8.62 -9.15 -1.63
C TYR A 24 -9.75 -10.17 -1.46
N ASP A 25 -10.66 -9.97 -0.48
CA ASP A 25 -11.85 -10.79 -0.32
C ASP A 25 -12.95 -10.33 -1.30
N GLU A 26 -13.29 -11.20 -2.25
CA GLU A 26 -14.28 -10.90 -3.29
C GLU A 26 -15.67 -10.57 -2.74
N ALA A 27 -16.02 -11.04 -1.53
CA ALA A 27 -17.28 -10.72 -0.88
C ALA A 27 -17.43 -9.21 -0.60
N ASN A 28 -16.31 -8.50 -0.50
CA ASN A 28 -16.26 -7.07 -0.19
C ASN A 28 -16.22 -6.17 -1.42
N ARG A 29 -16.15 -6.73 -2.64
CA ARG A 29 -15.95 -5.98 -3.88
C ARG A 29 -17.00 -4.89 -4.12
N GLU A 30 -18.29 -5.20 -3.92
CA GLU A 30 -19.35 -4.21 -4.13
C GLU A 30 -19.28 -3.06 -3.11
N HIS A 31 -18.91 -3.37 -1.86
CA HIS A 31 -18.65 -2.36 -0.85
C HIS A 31 -17.46 -1.47 -1.23
N ALA A 32 -16.38 -2.07 -1.74
CA ALA A 32 -15.19 -1.33 -2.21
C ALA A 32 -15.56 -0.38 -3.36
N TYR A 33 -16.34 -0.84 -4.34
CA TYR A 33 -16.80 -0.01 -5.43
C TYR A 33 -17.70 1.13 -4.97
N LYS A 34 -18.59 0.86 -4.00
CA LYS A 34 -19.43 1.91 -3.41
C LYS A 34 -18.56 2.99 -2.76
N ILE A 35 -17.60 2.60 -1.91
CA ILE A 35 -16.67 3.54 -1.27
C ILE A 35 -15.92 4.35 -2.34
N PHE A 36 -15.42 3.71 -3.40
CA PHE A 36 -14.72 4.40 -4.46
C PHE A 36 -15.61 5.44 -5.16
N ARG A 37 -16.83 5.07 -5.59
CA ARG A 37 -17.76 5.99 -6.26
C ARG A 37 -18.16 7.17 -5.37
N ASP A 38 -18.42 6.92 -4.08
CA ASP A 38 -18.79 7.96 -3.13
C ASP A 38 -17.64 8.97 -2.91
N ARG A 39 -16.38 8.50 -2.97
CA ARG A 39 -15.18 9.32 -2.75
C ARG A 39 -14.60 9.92 -4.02
N GLN A 40 -14.93 9.36 -5.17
CA GLN A 40 -14.47 9.78 -6.49
C GLN A 40 -15.68 9.95 -7.42
N PRO A 41 -16.61 10.88 -7.14
CA PRO A 41 -17.87 11.00 -7.88
C PRO A 41 -17.69 11.42 -9.34
N HIS A 42 -16.51 11.93 -9.71
CA HIS A 42 -16.16 12.32 -11.07
C HIS A 42 -15.31 11.28 -11.80
N ALA A 43 -14.99 10.15 -11.16
CA ALA A 43 -14.28 9.08 -11.83
C ALA A 43 -15.18 8.42 -12.90
N ASP A 44 -14.53 7.90 -13.94
CA ASP A 44 -15.19 7.05 -14.93
C ASP A 44 -15.94 5.91 -14.19
N PRO A 45 -17.21 5.62 -14.53
CA PRO A 45 -17.96 4.52 -13.92
C PRO A 45 -17.25 3.16 -13.98
N GLN A 46 -16.37 2.94 -14.95
CA GLN A 46 -15.56 1.75 -15.11
C GLN A 46 -14.25 1.78 -14.31
N ALA A 47 -13.79 2.95 -13.84
CA ALA A 47 -12.50 3.11 -13.16
C ALA A 47 -12.37 2.22 -11.92
N ALA A 48 -13.44 2.07 -11.15
CA ALA A 48 -13.44 1.22 -9.96
C ALA A 48 -13.13 -0.24 -10.32
N ALA A 49 -13.78 -0.77 -11.35
CA ALA A 49 -13.61 -2.16 -11.78
C ALA A 49 -12.22 -2.39 -12.39
N THR A 50 -11.75 -1.49 -13.24
CA THR A 50 -10.41 -1.57 -13.83
C THR A 50 -9.32 -1.48 -12.76
N ALA A 51 -9.42 -0.52 -11.84
CA ALA A 51 -8.46 -0.39 -10.75
C ALA A 51 -8.44 -1.65 -9.89
N PHE A 52 -9.60 -2.22 -9.57
CA PHE A 52 -9.69 -3.40 -8.73
C PHE A 52 -9.06 -4.63 -9.40
N GLN A 53 -9.34 -4.86 -10.69
CA GLN A 53 -8.77 -5.97 -11.45
C GLN A 53 -7.23 -5.92 -11.52
N VAL A 54 -6.64 -4.72 -11.58
CA VAL A 54 -5.19 -4.55 -11.68
C VAL A 54 -4.53 -4.56 -10.30
N LEU A 55 -5.02 -3.76 -9.37
CA LEU A 55 -4.37 -3.50 -8.08
C LEU A 55 -4.55 -4.64 -7.08
N PHE A 56 -5.64 -5.42 -7.20
CA PHE A 56 -5.92 -6.57 -6.33
C PHE A 56 -5.91 -7.89 -7.10
N ASN A 57 -5.17 -7.94 -8.20
CA ASN A 57 -4.85 -9.20 -8.87
C ASN A 57 -4.05 -10.11 -7.92
N GLN A 58 -4.36 -11.41 -7.89
CA GLN A 58 -3.70 -12.38 -7.02
C GLN A 58 -2.21 -12.58 -7.32
N GLU A 59 -1.80 -12.41 -8.58
CA GLU A 59 -0.41 -12.63 -9.01
C GLU A 59 0.39 -11.32 -9.12
N ARG A 60 -0.26 -10.23 -9.52
CA ARG A 60 0.41 -8.97 -9.91
C ARG A 60 -0.04 -7.73 -9.14
N GLY A 61 -0.97 -7.90 -8.20
CA GLY A 61 -1.50 -6.82 -7.37
C GLY A 61 -0.57 -6.42 -6.23
N PHE A 62 -1.13 -5.72 -5.25
CA PHE A 62 -0.40 -5.31 -4.06
C PHE A 62 0.06 -6.51 -3.20
N PRO A 63 1.30 -6.49 -2.66
CA PRO A 63 1.78 -7.55 -1.79
C PRO A 63 1.00 -7.54 -0.46
N LEU A 64 0.40 -8.69 -0.11
CA LEU A 64 -0.38 -8.85 1.12
C LEU A 64 0.46 -8.74 2.40
N ASP A 65 1.76 -9.00 2.33
CA ASP A 65 2.69 -8.86 3.46
C ASP A 65 3.30 -7.44 3.56
N GLY A 66 2.93 -6.54 2.63
CA GLY A 66 3.38 -5.15 2.59
C GLY A 66 4.86 -4.97 2.27
N LYS A 67 5.60 -6.04 1.94
CA LYS A 67 7.03 -5.93 1.67
C LYS A 67 7.27 -5.16 0.38
N ILE A 68 8.35 -4.39 0.38
CA ILE A 68 8.83 -3.67 -0.78
C ILE A 68 9.97 -4.47 -1.39
N ASP A 69 9.87 -4.75 -2.69
CA ASP A 69 10.97 -5.29 -3.48
C ASP A 69 12.04 -4.20 -3.66
N LEU A 70 13.13 -4.33 -2.91
CA LEU A 70 14.23 -3.36 -2.94
C LEU A 70 15.01 -3.37 -4.26
N GLU A 71 15.03 -4.50 -4.98
CA GLU A 71 15.68 -4.59 -6.29
C GLU A 71 14.86 -3.82 -7.33
N ALA A 72 13.55 -4.07 -7.38
CA ALA A 72 12.64 -3.31 -8.23
C ALA A 72 12.64 -1.82 -7.86
N PHE A 73 12.71 -1.48 -6.56
CA PHE A 73 12.81 -0.09 -6.13
C PHE A 73 14.12 0.57 -6.60
N ASN A 74 15.25 -0.13 -6.52
CA ASN A 74 16.53 0.38 -7.05
C ASN A 74 16.44 0.70 -8.54
N LEU A 75 15.79 -0.17 -9.33
CA LEU A 75 15.54 0.10 -10.75
C LEU A 75 14.72 1.38 -10.94
N VAL A 76 13.67 1.58 -10.14
CA VAL A 76 12.87 2.81 -10.19
C VAL A 76 13.70 4.05 -9.84
N VAL A 77 14.57 3.96 -8.83
CA VAL A 77 15.47 5.06 -8.42
C VAL A 77 16.50 5.38 -9.52
N GLU A 78 17.01 4.36 -10.19
CA GLU A 78 17.90 4.51 -11.34
C GLU A 78 17.18 5.22 -12.50
N LEU A 79 15.98 4.75 -12.87
CA LEU A 79 15.17 5.35 -13.93
C LEU A 79 14.88 6.82 -13.63
N ARG A 80 14.54 7.16 -12.37
CA ARG A 80 14.32 8.55 -11.94
C ARG A 80 15.60 9.39 -11.99
N SER A 81 16.75 8.81 -11.64
CA SER A 81 18.04 9.51 -11.76
C SER A 81 18.38 9.80 -13.22
N ARG A 82 18.11 8.84 -14.11
CA ARG A 82 18.43 8.93 -15.54
C ARG A 82 17.49 9.87 -16.28
N PHE A 83 16.19 9.82 -15.99
CA PHE A 83 15.17 10.51 -16.80
C PHE A 83 14.51 11.70 -16.11
N GLY A 84 14.65 11.83 -14.78
CA GLY A 84 14.05 12.93 -14.02
C GLY A 84 14.52 14.32 -14.46
N ILE A 85 13.62 15.30 -14.31
CA ILE A 85 13.88 16.73 -14.54
C ILE A 85 13.41 17.49 -13.30
N PRO A 86 14.27 18.29 -12.64
CA PRO A 86 15.69 18.49 -12.95
C PRO A 86 16.53 17.22 -12.73
N LYS A 87 17.68 17.13 -13.42
CA LYS A 87 18.61 16.00 -13.26
C LYS A 87 19.14 15.96 -11.83
N LYS A 88 18.98 14.81 -11.19
CA LYS A 88 19.51 14.54 -9.85
C LYS A 88 19.91 13.08 -9.75
N LYS A 89 21.13 12.81 -9.29
CA LYS A 89 21.52 11.47 -8.88
C LYS A 89 20.86 11.16 -7.54
N LEU A 90 20.02 10.14 -7.49
CA LEU A 90 19.37 9.66 -6.27
C LEU A 90 20.22 8.55 -5.61
N GLY A 91 19.92 8.24 -4.36
CA GLY A 91 20.61 7.22 -3.57
C GLY A 91 20.15 5.80 -3.89
N MET A 92 20.32 4.88 -2.94
CA MET A 92 19.83 3.50 -3.04
C MET A 92 18.49 3.33 -2.32
N ALA A 93 17.75 2.26 -2.63
CA ALA A 93 16.42 2.00 -2.06
C ALA A 93 16.40 1.99 -0.52
N ASN A 94 17.44 1.45 0.12
CA ASN A 94 17.57 1.40 1.58
C ASN A 94 17.73 2.79 2.25
N GLU A 95 18.04 3.84 1.49
CA GLU A 95 18.04 5.21 2.01
C GLU A 95 16.62 5.81 2.07
N TYR A 96 15.67 5.20 1.36
CA TYR A 96 14.27 5.66 1.28
C TYR A 96 13.29 4.72 2.00
N VAL A 97 13.69 3.46 2.22
CA VAL A 97 12.85 2.42 2.81
C VAL A 97 13.45 1.99 4.14
N ASP A 98 12.66 2.18 5.20
CA ASP A 98 12.94 1.65 6.53
C ASP A 98 11.96 0.51 6.81
N SER A 99 12.42 -0.74 6.68
CA SER A 99 11.59 -1.94 6.87
C SER A 99 11.27 -2.22 8.34
N SER A 100 11.98 -1.59 9.30
CA SER A 100 11.82 -1.89 10.72
C SER A 100 10.40 -1.62 11.23
N PHE A 101 9.70 -0.61 10.68
CA PHE A 101 8.31 -0.32 11.02
C PHE A 101 7.35 -1.42 10.57
N LEU A 102 7.58 -1.99 9.38
CA LEU A 102 6.78 -3.11 8.86
C LEU A 102 7.06 -4.38 9.66
N GLU A 103 8.34 -4.69 9.89
CA GLU A 103 8.77 -5.84 10.68
C GLU A 103 8.13 -5.82 12.07
N GLU A 104 8.16 -4.68 12.75
CA GLU A 104 7.53 -4.51 14.06
C GLU A 104 6.00 -4.59 14.01
N ALA A 105 5.38 -4.06 12.94
CA ALA A 105 3.95 -4.18 12.73
C ALA A 105 3.50 -5.64 12.58
N LEU A 106 4.30 -6.48 11.93
CA LEU A 106 4.02 -7.90 11.72
C LEU A 106 4.27 -8.76 12.98
N LEU A 107 5.25 -8.39 13.81
CA LEU A 107 5.55 -9.09 15.06
C LEU A 107 4.56 -8.78 16.19
N SER A 108 3.97 -7.60 16.16
CA SER A 108 3.07 -7.14 17.22
C SER A 108 1.65 -7.64 17.00
N PRO A 109 0.96 -8.23 18.01
CA PRO A 109 -0.44 -8.63 17.90
C PRO A 109 -1.32 -7.52 17.29
N SER A 110 -2.22 -7.89 16.38
CA SER A 110 -3.15 -6.91 15.79
C SER A 110 -4.01 -6.28 16.88
N ILE A 111 -4.04 -4.94 16.94
CA ILE A 111 -4.93 -4.19 17.84
C ILE A 111 -6.40 -4.33 17.39
N LEU A 112 -6.63 -4.83 16.17
CA LEU A 112 -7.94 -4.90 15.52
C LEU A 112 -8.69 -6.22 15.76
N GLY A 113 -8.43 -6.91 16.88
CA GLY A 113 -9.21 -8.07 17.34
C GLY A 113 -10.66 -7.77 17.76
N GLY A 114 -11.29 -6.71 17.21
CA GLY A 114 -12.59 -6.21 17.67
C GLY A 114 -13.55 -5.70 16.59
N HIS A 115 -13.15 -5.53 15.33
CA HIS A 115 -14.10 -5.07 14.30
C HIS A 115 -14.78 -6.24 13.60
N LYS A 116 -15.78 -6.80 14.28
CA LYS A 116 -16.89 -7.48 13.60
C LYS A 116 -17.69 -6.41 12.86
N ASN A 117 -17.82 -6.60 11.54
CA ASN A 117 -18.76 -5.94 10.64
C ASN A 117 -18.45 -4.47 10.29
N PHE A 118 -18.05 -4.25 9.04
CA PHE A 118 -18.43 -3.08 8.26
C PHE A 118 -19.29 -3.56 7.08
#